data_AF-A0A516V3H9-F1
#
_entry.id   AF-A0A516V3H9-F1
#
_cell.length_a   1.000
_cell.length_b   1.000
_cell.length_c   1.000
_cell.angle_alpha   90.00
_cell.angle_beta   90.00
_cell.angle_gamma   90.00
#
_symmetry.space_group_name_H-M   'P 1'
#
loop_
_entity.id
_entity.type
_entity.pdbx_description
1 polymer ?
#
loop_
_entity_poly.entity_id
_entity_poly.type
_entity_poly.pdbx_seq_one_letter_code
_entity_poly.pdbx_strand_id
1 'polypeptide(L)'
;MRTFVLRARAAPTDSRKLLESVGTEAHAEILAHTLMNAIFVAQSHRTEVVVFLVLESTADYSRTIRFEADAMHDIGGFDERSLLGKVGKALDASVGMGKDETRPVESGVTVRTTSFERLVQELAMDHQLFVMDRKGTPIRDQPFGDNPCFLLTDHIPMPKNTFHTLDRLGAQKISLGAKMLFASQCVVLVHHELDRRE
;
A
#
# COMPACT_ATOMS: atom_id res chain seq x y z
N MET A 1 11.91 -9.67 -3.54
CA MET A 1 10.48 -9.29 -3.45
C MET A 1 10.32 -7.79 -3.24
N ARG A 2 9.37 -7.13 -3.91
CA ARG A 2 9.10 -5.69 -3.77
C ARG A 2 7.79 -5.49 -2.99
N THR A 3 7.84 -4.77 -1.87
CA THR A 3 6.67 -4.56 -1.02
C THR A 3 6.26 -3.08 -1.01
N PHE A 4 4.97 -2.79 -1.15
CA PHE A 4 4.42 -1.44 -1.03
C PHE A 4 3.39 -1.40 0.09
N VAL A 5 3.44 -0.37 0.93
CA VAL A 5 2.43 -0.12 1.97
C VAL A 5 1.84 1.26 1.72
N LEU A 6 0.56 1.32 1.35
CA LEU A 6 -0.18 2.58 1.28
C LEU A 6 -1.00 2.76 2.55
N ARG A 7 -0.63 3.75 3.36
CA ARG A 7 -1.45 4.21 4.47
C ARG A 7 -2.53 5.17 3.97
N ALA A 8 -3.77 4.70 3.93
CA ALA A 8 -4.93 5.44 3.48
C ALA A 8 -5.74 5.91 4.69
N ARG A 9 -5.38 7.09 5.18
CA ARG A 9 -5.94 7.70 6.39
C ARG A 9 -7.37 8.17 6.19
N ALA A 10 -7.69 8.68 5.00
CA ALA A 10 -9.02 9.17 4.68
C ALA A 10 -9.99 8.04 4.27
N ALA A 11 -9.46 6.90 3.83
CA ALA A 11 -10.24 5.82 3.23
C ALA A 11 -11.14 5.11 4.26
N PRO A 12 -12.48 5.09 4.05
CA PRO A 12 -13.42 4.40 4.92
C PRO A 12 -13.20 2.89 4.97
N THR A 13 -13.44 2.28 6.13
CA THR A 13 -13.47 0.81 6.31
C THR A 13 -14.84 0.19 6.04
N ASP A 14 -15.84 0.99 5.66
CA ASP A 14 -17.14 0.54 5.16
C ASP A 14 -17.09 0.50 3.63
N SER A 15 -17.43 -0.65 3.03
CA SER A 15 -17.29 -0.90 1.58
C SER A 15 -18.11 0.07 0.73
N ARG A 16 -19.35 0.36 1.13
CA ARG A 16 -20.22 1.28 0.41
C ARG A 16 -19.70 2.71 0.49
N LYS A 17 -19.33 3.18 1.69
CA LYS A 17 -18.73 4.52 1.87
C LYS A 17 -17.43 4.65 1.09
N LEU A 18 -16.62 3.60 1.02
CA LEU A 18 -15.39 3.60 0.23
C LEU A 18 -15.70 3.87 -1.25
N LEU A 19 -16.64 3.12 -1.84
CA LEU A 19 -17.02 3.28 -3.24
C LEU A 19 -17.66 4.64 -3.53
N GLU A 20 -18.49 5.14 -2.61
CA GLU A 20 -19.10 6.48 -2.69
C GLU A 20 -18.05 7.61 -2.57
N SER A 21 -16.85 7.31 -2.08
CA SER A 21 -15.81 8.33 -1.81
C SER A 21 -14.84 8.59 -2.97
N VAL A 22 -15.03 7.92 -4.11
CA VAL A 22 -14.31 8.20 -5.36
C VAL A 22 -14.58 9.64 -5.81
N GLY A 23 -13.52 10.40 -6.08
CA GLY A 23 -13.60 11.80 -6.51
C GLY A 23 -14.09 12.77 -5.43
N THR A 24 -14.19 12.31 -4.19
CA THR A 24 -14.48 13.14 -3.01
C THR A 24 -13.20 13.47 -2.25
N GLU A 25 -13.30 14.14 -1.09
CA GLU A 25 -12.14 14.50 -0.27
C GLU A 25 -11.31 13.29 0.19
N ALA A 26 -11.88 12.08 0.25
CA ALA A 26 -11.13 10.89 0.63
C ALA A 26 -10.25 10.31 -0.49
N HIS A 27 -10.52 10.68 -1.76
CA HIS A 27 -9.77 10.26 -2.93
C HIS A 27 -9.54 8.74 -3.03
N ALA A 28 -10.59 7.92 -2.85
CA ALA A 28 -10.47 6.45 -2.85
C ALA A 28 -9.83 5.88 -4.14
N GLU A 29 -9.93 6.59 -5.27
CA GLU A 29 -9.27 6.25 -6.53
C GLU A 29 -7.75 6.02 -6.38
N ILE A 30 -7.09 6.64 -5.39
CA ILE A 30 -5.66 6.43 -5.14
C ILE A 30 -5.33 4.98 -4.78
N LEU A 31 -6.25 4.24 -4.15
CA LEU A 31 -6.07 2.84 -3.80
C LEU A 31 -5.98 1.99 -5.06
N ALA A 32 -6.93 2.16 -5.98
CA ALA A 32 -6.94 1.44 -7.24
C ALA A 32 -5.76 1.82 -8.12
N HIS A 33 -5.42 3.11 -8.24
CA HIS A 33 -4.24 3.53 -9.00
C HIS A 33 -2.94 2.96 -8.43
N THR A 34 -2.83 2.83 -7.11
CA THR A 34 -1.67 2.23 -6.45
C THR A 34 -1.59 0.73 -6.75
N LEU A 35 -2.71 -0.01 -6.63
CA LEU A 35 -2.77 -1.41 -7.01
C LEU A 35 -2.43 -1.61 -8.49
N MET A 36 -3.02 -0.79 -9.37
CA MET A 36 -2.79 -0.82 -10.81
C MET A 36 -1.29 -0.68 -11.13
N ASN A 37 -0.65 0.35 -10.58
CA ASN A 37 0.75 0.66 -10.88
C ASN A 37 1.74 -0.28 -10.20
N ALA A 38 1.36 -0.92 -9.08
CA ALA A 38 2.21 -1.86 -8.39
C ALA A 38 2.17 -3.25 -9.04
N ILE A 39 1.00 -3.69 -9.50
CA ILE A 39 0.80 -5.08 -9.90
C ILE A 39 0.92 -5.24 -11.42
N PHE A 40 0.41 -4.33 -12.24
CA PHE A 40 0.24 -4.59 -13.67
C PHE A 40 1.34 -3.97 -14.54
N VAL A 41 1.65 -4.68 -15.61
CA VAL A 41 2.42 -4.21 -16.77
C VAL A 41 1.64 -4.56 -18.04
N ALA A 42 2.05 -4.04 -19.20
CA ALA A 42 1.25 -4.13 -20.43
C ALA A 42 0.86 -5.56 -20.85
N GLN A 43 1.71 -6.57 -20.58
CA GLN A 43 1.50 -7.95 -21.03
C GLN A 43 1.26 -8.96 -19.89
N SER A 44 1.34 -8.53 -18.62
CA SER A 44 1.30 -9.43 -17.46
C SER A 44 1.04 -8.66 -16.16
N HIS A 45 0.99 -9.37 -15.05
CA HIS A 45 1.31 -8.79 -13.74
C HIS A 45 2.79 -9.01 -13.42
N ARG A 46 3.33 -8.17 -12.54
CA ARG A 46 4.65 -8.34 -11.93
C ARG A 46 4.63 -9.54 -11.00
N THR A 47 5.73 -10.28 -10.98
CA THR A 47 5.97 -11.32 -9.97
C THR A 47 6.68 -10.73 -8.78
N GLU A 48 6.67 -11.40 -7.63
CA GLU A 48 7.39 -11.01 -6.42
C GLU A 48 7.00 -9.60 -5.93
N VAL A 49 5.72 -9.23 -6.09
CA VAL A 49 5.15 -7.96 -5.60
C VAL A 49 4.06 -8.21 -4.56
N VAL A 50 4.18 -7.52 -3.44
CA VAL A 50 3.16 -7.48 -2.38
C VAL A 50 2.70 -6.05 -2.14
N VAL A 51 1.40 -5.82 -2.09
CA VAL A 51 0.81 -4.51 -1.76
C VAL A 51 -0.05 -4.63 -0.52
N PHE A 52 0.20 -3.75 0.45
CA PHE A 52 -0.64 -3.56 1.61
C PHE A 52 -1.39 -2.23 1.49
N LEU A 53 -2.70 -2.27 1.61
CA LEU A 53 -3.54 -1.09 1.78
C LEU A 53 -4.00 -1.04 3.23
N VAL A 54 -3.67 0.02 3.96
CA VAL A 54 -4.07 0.21 5.37
C VAL A 54 -5.11 1.32 5.44
N LEU A 55 -6.38 0.96 5.58
CA LEU A 55 -7.52 1.88 5.64
C LEU A 55 -7.82 2.22 7.12
N GLU A 56 -7.84 3.52 7.46
CA GLU A 56 -7.91 3.98 8.87
C GLU A 56 -9.13 4.84 9.22
N SER A 57 -9.98 5.22 8.25
CA SER A 57 -11.23 5.93 8.56
C SER A 57 -12.28 4.93 9.04
N THR A 58 -12.25 4.66 10.34
CA THR A 58 -12.94 3.52 10.96
C THR A 58 -13.56 3.87 12.32
N ALA A 59 -14.55 3.08 12.75
CA ALA A 59 -15.13 3.17 14.09
C ALA A 59 -14.49 2.20 15.09
N ASP A 60 -13.78 1.17 14.61
CA ASP A 60 -13.21 0.10 15.43
C ASP A 60 -11.68 -0.03 15.24
N TYR A 61 -11.25 -0.78 14.23
CA TYR A 61 -9.87 -1.11 13.89
C TYR A 61 -9.58 -0.68 12.45
N SER A 62 -8.32 -0.38 12.16
CA SER A 62 -7.88 -0.25 10.77
C SER A 62 -8.04 -1.58 10.03
N ARG A 63 -8.26 -1.52 8.72
CA ARG A 63 -8.26 -2.71 7.86
C ARG A 63 -7.00 -2.70 7.01
N THR A 64 -6.15 -3.69 7.21
CA THR A 64 -4.98 -3.95 6.37
C THR A 64 -5.37 -5.02 5.36
N ILE A 65 -5.39 -4.68 4.08
CA ILE A 65 -5.67 -5.61 2.98
C ILE A 65 -4.36 -5.88 2.26
N ARG A 66 -3.99 -7.15 2.18
CA ARG A 66 -2.76 -7.60 1.50
C ARG A 66 -3.12 -8.23 0.16
N PHE A 67 -2.43 -7.78 -0.88
CA PHE A 67 -2.49 -8.31 -2.24
C PHE A 67 -1.13 -8.93 -2.60
N GLU A 68 -1.14 -10.16 -3.08
CA GLU A 68 0.04 -10.91 -3.52
C GLU A 68 -0.04 -11.19 -5.00
N ALA A 69 0.78 -10.50 -5.80
CA ALA A 69 0.67 -10.55 -7.25
C ALA A 69 0.82 -11.97 -7.81
N ASP A 70 1.72 -12.79 -7.25
CA ASP A 70 1.96 -14.18 -7.70
C ASP A 70 0.78 -15.12 -7.44
N ALA A 71 0.00 -14.85 -6.39
CA ALA A 71 -1.14 -15.67 -6.00
C ALA A 71 -2.47 -15.15 -6.56
N MET A 72 -2.48 -13.98 -7.19
CA MET A 72 -3.68 -13.42 -7.79
C MET A 72 -4.01 -14.14 -9.11
N HIS A 73 -5.21 -14.70 -9.17
CA HIS A 73 -5.78 -15.32 -10.37
C HIS A 73 -7.10 -14.63 -10.72
N ASP A 74 -7.48 -14.62 -12.00
CA ASP A 74 -8.76 -14.06 -12.48
C ASP A 74 -9.07 -12.67 -11.89
N ILE A 75 -8.13 -11.73 -12.08
CA ILE A 75 -8.19 -10.39 -11.50
C ILE A 75 -9.46 -9.63 -11.98
N GLY A 76 -10.06 -10.01 -13.10
CA GLY A 76 -11.34 -9.48 -13.60
C GLY A 76 -11.21 -8.12 -14.29
N GLY A 77 -10.19 -7.33 -13.95
CA GLY A 77 -9.84 -6.06 -14.58
C GLY A 77 -8.78 -5.29 -13.80
N PHE A 78 -8.11 -4.35 -14.44
CA PHE A 78 -7.16 -3.41 -13.82
C PHE A 78 -7.69 -1.97 -13.80
N ASP A 79 -8.96 -1.78 -14.17
CA ASP A 79 -9.64 -0.49 -14.05
C ASP A 79 -10.02 -0.18 -12.59
N GLU A 80 -10.31 1.10 -12.34
CA GLU A 80 -10.59 1.61 -11.01
C GLU A 80 -11.76 0.88 -10.32
N ARG A 81 -12.84 0.62 -11.06
CA ARG A 81 -14.04 -0.04 -10.52
C ARG A 81 -13.74 -1.48 -10.11
N SER A 82 -13.02 -2.23 -10.96
CA SER A 82 -12.65 -3.62 -10.66
C SER A 82 -11.75 -3.72 -9.43
N LEU A 83 -10.74 -2.85 -9.33
CA LEU A 83 -9.78 -2.85 -8.23
C LEU A 83 -10.43 -2.39 -6.91
N LEU A 84 -11.22 -1.32 -6.93
CA LEU A 84 -11.99 -0.90 -5.74
C LEU A 84 -13.03 -1.93 -5.33
N GLY A 85 -13.61 -2.66 -6.29
CA GLY A 85 -14.50 -3.80 -6.00
C GLY A 85 -13.82 -4.89 -5.16
N LYS A 86 -12.55 -5.20 -5.43
CA LYS A 86 -11.76 -6.14 -4.62
C LYS A 86 -11.50 -5.61 -3.21
N VAL A 87 -11.18 -4.32 -3.09
CA VAL A 87 -11.03 -3.66 -1.77
C VAL A 87 -12.36 -3.72 -1.00
N GLY A 88 -13.49 -3.40 -1.65
CA GLY A 88 -14.83 -3.51 -1.07
C GLY A 88 -15.15 -4.92 -0.58
N LYS A 89 -14.89 -5.95 -1.39
CA LYS A 89 -15.08 -7.36 -1.01
C LYS A 89 -14.25 -7.76 0.20
N ALA A 90 -13.01 -7.26 0.30
CA ALA A 90 -12.15 -7.49 1.46
C ALA A 90 -12.70 -6.78 2.72
N LEU A 91 -13.25 -5.57 2.57
CA LEU A 91 -13.91 -4.86 3.67
C LEU A 91 -15.17 -5.61 4.13
N ASP A 92 -16.01 -6.09 3.22
CA ASP A 92 -17.21 -6.88 3.54
C ASP A 92 -16.85 -8.17 4.29
N ALA A 93 -15.82 -8.88 3.85
CA ALA A 93 -15.31 -10.08 4.52
C ALA A 93 -14.79 -9.77 5.94
N SER A 94 -14.41 -8.51 6.21
CA SER A 94 -13.85 -8.07 7.49
C SER A 94 -14.89 -7.67 8.54
N VAL A 95 -16.17 -7.65 8.18
CA VAL A 95 -17.25 -7.29 9.10
C VAL A 95 -17.27 -8.28 10.28
N GLY A 96 -17.32 -7.74 11.50
CA GLY A 96 -17.32 -8.51 12.74
C GLY A 96 -15.98 -9.13 13.13
N MET A 97 -14.87 -8.77 12.47
CA MET A 97 -13.54 -9.22 12.90
C MET A 97 -13.14 -8.59 14.25
N GLY A 98 -12.57 -9.41 15.13
CA GLY A 98 -11.94 -8.95 16.37
C GLY A 98 -10.56 -8.33 16.11
N LYS A 99 -9.88 -7.89 17.18
CA LYS A 99 -8.53 -7.35 17.10
C LYS A 99 -7.53 -8.42 16.63
N ASP A 100 -6.62 -8.05 15.72
CA ASP A 100 -5.54 -8.90 15.20
C ASP A 100 -6.03 -10.19 14.50
N GLU A 101 -7.27 -10.21 14.04
CA GLU A 101 -7.85 -11.31 13.25
C GLU A 101 -7.39 -11.21 11.79
N THR A 102 -7.31 -12.35 11.09
CA THR A 102 -6.98 -12.45 9.66
C THR A 102 -8.01 -13.32 8.96
N ARG A 103 -8.51 -12.89 7.80
CA ARG A 103 -9.42 -13.67 6.96
C ARG A 103 -8.95 -13.73 5.51
N PRO A 104 -8.97 -14.91 4.86
CA PRO A 104 -8.81 -14.99 3.41
C PRO A 104 -10.04 -14.41 2.71
N VAL A 105 -9.83 -13.73 1.58
CA VAL A 105 -10.91 -13.12 0.79
C VAL A 105 -11.05 -13.84 -0.56
N GLU A 106 -9.94 -13.99 -1.26
CA GLU A 106 -9.80 -14.71 -2.52
C GLU A 106 -8.32 -15.01 -2.79
N SER A 107 -8.00 -15.64 -3.93
CA SER A 107 -6.63 -15.98 -4.29
C SER A 107 -5.74 -14.73 -4.32
N GLY A 108 -4.70 -14.73 -3.48
CA GLY A 108 -3.78 -13.61 -3.33
C GLY A 108 -4.33 -12.39 -2.60
N VAL A 109 -5.51 -12.47 -1.96
CA VAL A 109 -6.10 -11.34 -1.19
C VAL A 109 -6.50 -11.78 0.22
N THR A 110 -5.96 -11.10 1.22
CA THR A 110 -6.30 -11.31 2.64
C THR A 110 -6.60 -9.99 3.32
N VAL A 111 -7.45 -10.02 4.36
CA VAL A 111 -7.77 -8.84 5.18
C VAL A 111 -7.43 -9.12 6.65
N ARG A 112 -6.88 -8.10 7.32
CA ARG A 112 -6.46 -8.14 8.73
C ARG A 112 -6.96 -6.91 9.48
N THR A 113 -7.32 -7.07 10.74
CA THR A 113 -7.60 -5.95 11.68
C THR A 113 -6.31 -5.51 12.37
N THR A 114 -5.35 -5.04 11.57
CA THR A 114 -4.00 -4.65 12.00
C THR A 114 -3.75 -3.18 11.63
N SER A 115 -3.17 -2.41 12.56
CA SER A 115 -2.82 -1.00 12.33
C SER A 115 -1.57 -0.84 11.47
N PHE A 116 -1.37 0.36 10.93
CA PHE A 116 -0.15 0.70 10.18
C PHE A 116 1.11 0.48 11.01
N GLU A 117 1.14 0.98 12.24
CA GLU A 117 2.31 0.87 13.11
C GLU A 117 2.64 -0.59 13.43
N ARG A 118 1.63 -1.43 13.65
CA ARG A 118 1.83 -2.86 13.89
C ARG A 118 2.34 -3.58 12.65
N LEU A 119 1.75 -3.30 11.48
CA LEU A 119 2.19 -3.87 10.21
C LEU A 119 3.66 -3.52 9.92
N VAL A 120 4.05 -2.26 10.09
CA VAL A 120 5.42 -1.84 9.80
C VAL A 120 6.43 -2.43 10.80
N GLN A 121 6.05 -2.64 12.06
CA GLN A 121 6.87 -3.40 13.01
C GLN A 121 7.09 -4.85 12.56
N GLU A 122 6.05 -5.50 12.03
CA GLU A 122 6.16 -6.86 11.50
C GLU A 122 7.09 -6.90 10.28
N LEU A 123 6.91 -5.98 9.34
CA LEU A 123 7.74 -5.88 8.12
C LEU A 123 9.20 -5.50 8.44
N ALA A 124 9.46 -4.75 9.50
CA ALA A 124 10.83 -4.38 9.89
C ALA A 124 11.72 -5.58 10.27
N MET A 125 11.12 -6.75 10.53
CA MET A 125 11.88 -7.95 10.90
C MET A 125 12.66 -8.54 9.71
N ASP A 126 12.15 -8.40 8.49
CA ASP A 126 12.68 -9.04 7.28
C ASP A 126 12.70 -8.15 6.02
N HIS A 127 12.18 -6.92 6.10
CA HIS A 127 12.21 -5.94 5.02
C HIS A 127 13.10 -4.73 5.35
N GLN A 128 13.76 -4.21 4.31
CA GLN A 128 14.39 -2.89 4.36
C GLN A 128 13.32 -1.82 4.14
N LEU A 129 13.02 -1.04 5.16
CA LEU A 129 11.95 -0.04 5.12
C LEU A 129 12.42 1.27 4.48
N PHE A 130 11.58 1.83 3.61
CA PHE A 130 11.78 3.10 2.94
C PHE A 130 10.55 3.99 3.04
N VAL A 131 10.72 5.26 3.39
CA VAL A 131 9.63 6.25 3.39
C VAL A 131 9.92 7.36 2.39
N MET A 132 8.92 7.77 1.62
CA MET A 132 9.06 8.87 0.67
C MET A 132 9.22 10.19 1.41
N ASP A 133 10.33 10.88 1.18
CA ASP A 133 10.60 12.22 1.71
C ASP A 133 11.38 13.02 0.66
N ARG A 134 10.93 14.24 0.36
CA ARG A 134 11.58 15.12 -0.62
C ARG A 134 13.05 15.40 -0.28
N LYS A 135 13.41 15.36 1.01
CA LYS A 135 14.78 15.55 1.52
C LYS A 135 15.54 14.25 1.74
N GLY A 136 14.96 13.10 1.37
CA GLY A 136 15.60 11.80 1.44
C GLY A 136 16.71 11.63 0.41
N THR A 137 17.45 10.53 0.52
CA THR A 137 18.46 10.13 -0.47
C THR A 137 17.80 9.98 -1.85
N PRO A 138 18.35 10.56 -2.92
CA PRO A 138 17.81 10.33 -4.26
C PRO A 138 17.75 8.83 -4.55
N ILE A 139 16.61 8.35 -5.08
CA ILE A 139 16.40 6.91 -5.28
C ILE A 139 17.50 6.24 -6.12
N ARG A 140 18.08 6.99 -7.07
CA ARG A 140 19.17 6.55 -7.94
C ARG A 140 20.46 6.22 -7.19
N ASP A 141 20.69 6.86 -6.05
CA ASP A 141 21.89 6.71 -5.23
C ASP A 141 21.64 5.76 -4.04
N GLN A 142 20.39 5.34 -3.82
CA GLN A 142 20.00 4.48 -2.72
C GLN A 142 20.26 3.00 -3.05
N PRO A 143 21.06 2.26 -2.27
CA PRO A 143 21.14 0.81 -2.37
C PRO A 143 19.88 0.14 -1.81
N PHE A 144 19.44 -0.94 -2.47
CA PHE A 144 18.31 -1.78 -2.06
C PHE A 144 18.83 -3.20 -1.75
N GLY A 145 18.38 -3.77 -0.64
CA GLY A 145 18.53 -5.20 -0.35
C GLY A 145 17.46 -6.04 -1.06
N ASP A 146 17.32 -7.30 -0.64
CA ASP A 146 16.47 -8.29 -1.34
C ASP A 146 14.95 -8.06 -1.15
N ASN A 147 14.57 -7.46 -0.02
CA ASN A 147 13.18 -7.23 0.39
C ASN A 147 12.89 -5.75 0.68
N PRO A 148 12.99 -4.83 -0.29
CA PRO A 148 12.65 -3.43 -0.07
C PRO A 148 11.14 -3.25 0.16
N CYS A 149 10.79 -2.46 1.17
CA CYS A 149 9.42 -2.11 1.51
C CYS A 149 9.22 -0.60 1.48
N PHE A 150 8.35 -0.13 0.58
CA PHE A 150 8.12 1.29 0.33
C PHE A 150 6.83 1.76 1.00
N LEU A 151 6.98 2.65 1.97
CA LEU A 151 5.91 3.24 2.77
C LEU A 151 5.43 4.53 2.10
N LEU A 152 4.15 4.53 1.74
CA LEU A 152 3.43 5.61 1.08
C LEU A 152 2.28 6.06 1.98
N THR A 153 1.87 7.31 1.81
CA THR A 153 0.66 7.87 2.45
C THR A 153 -0.22 8.46 1.37
N ASP A 154 -1.52 8.54 1.63
CA ASP A 154 -2.47 9.24 0.79
C ASP A 154 -2.21 10.77 0.78
N HIS A 155 -3.18 11.56 0.36
CA HIS A 155 -3.08 13.02 0.37
C HIS A 155 -2.93 13.62 1.79
N ILE A 156 -3.17 12.83 2.84
CA ILE A 156 -2.98 13.24 4.23
C ILE A 156 -1.55 12.85 4.66
N PRO A 157 -0.72 13.82 5.10
CA PRO A 157 0.64 13.52 5.55
C PRO A 157 0.65 12.61 6.76
N MET A 158 1.69 11.76 6.87
CA MET A 158 1.87 10.93 8.07
C MET A 158 2.07 11.81 9.32
N PRO A 159 1.48 11.43 10.47
CA PRO A 159 1.70 12.14 11.73
C PRO A 159 3.19 12.14 12.14
N LYS A 160 3.64 13.19 12.85
CA LYS A 160 5.03 13.28 13.35
C LYS A 160 5.43 12.08 14.20
N ASN A 161 4.52 11.58 15.04
CA ASN A 161 4.77 10.42 15.90
C ASN A 161 5.02 9.15 15.08
N THR A 162 4.38 9.00 13.93
CA THR A 162 4.64 7.88 13.02
C THR A 162 6.08 7.93 12.50
N PHE A 163 6.60 9.10 12.13
CA PHE A 163 8.00 9.22 11.71
C PHE A 163 8.98 8.82 12.82
N HIS A 164 8.73 9.17 14.08
CA HIS A 164 9.56 8.70 15.19
C HIS A 164 9.58 7.18 15.32
N THR A 165 8.44 6.52 15.09
CA THR A 165 8.37 5.05 15.07
C THR A 165 9.14 4.49 13.86
N LEU A 166 8.98 5.07 12.67
CA LEU A 166 9.69 4.63 11.46
C LEU A 166 11.22 4.78 11.61
N ASP A 167 11.69 5.91 12.13
CA ASP A 167 13.12 6.15 12.39
C ASP A 167 13.68 5.10 13.37
N ARG A 168 12.93 4.77 14.43
CA ARG A 168 13.32 3.71 15.39
C ARG A 168 13.36 2.32 14.78
N LEU A 169 12.56 2.05 13.76
CA LEU A 169 12.55 0.80 13.01
C LEU A 169 13.59 0.79 11.88
N GLY A 170 14.41 1.84 11.75
CA GLY A 170 15.47 1.92 10.76
C GLY A 170 14.99 2.29 9.35
N ALA A 171 13.79 2.87 9.22
CA ALA A 171 13.28 3.28 7.92
C ALA A 171 14.15 4.38 7.30
N GLN A 172 14.54 4.19 6.05
CA GLN A 172 15.37 5.12 5.30
C GLN A 172 14.51 6.08 4.48
N LYS A 173 14.86 7.36 4.48
CA LYS A 173 14.17 8.37 3.69
C LYS A 173 14.69 8.39 2.27
N ILE A 174 13.81 8.26 1.28
CA ILE A 174 14.17 8.32 -0.13
C ILE A 174 13.37 9.38 -0.89
N SER A 175 14.01 10.00 -1.88
CA SER A 175 13.44 11.05 -2.72
C SER A 175 13.31 10.60 -4.16
N LEU A 176 12.14 10.87 -4.76
CA LEU A 176 11.84 10.61 -6.17
C LEU A 176 11.94 11.88 -7.03
N GLY A 177 12.33 13.01 -6.42
CA GLY A 177 12.46 14.29 -7.09
C GLY A 177 11.89 15.45 -6.27
N ALA A 178 11.91 16.65 -6.87
CA ALA A 178 11.51 17.88 -6.17
C ALA A 178 10.00 18.09 -6.08
N LYS A 179 9.22 17.46 -6.98
CA LYS A 179 7.77 17.59 -7.03
C LYS A 179 7.11 16.62 -6.06
N MET A 180 6.05 17.07 -5.40
CA MET A 180 5.16 16.18 -4.68
C MET A 180 4.34 15.39 -5.70
N LEU A 181 4.33 14.07 -5.56
CA LEU A 181 3.67 13.15 -6.47
C LEU A 181 2.55 12.41 -5.73
N PHE A 182 1.58 11.91 -6.50
CA PHE A 182 0.63 10.95 -5.95
C PHE A 182 1.34 9.65 -5.56
N ALA A 183 0.84 8.97 -4.53
CA ALA A 183 1.39 7.67 -4.11
C ALA A 183 1.48 6.68 -5.28
N SER A 184 0.47 6.63 -6.14
CA SER A 184 0.46 5.78 -7.34
C SER A 184 1.57 6.12 -8.35
N GLN A 185 1.96 7.39 -8.48
CA GLN A 185 3.08 7.80 -9.33
C GLN A 185 4.43 7.43 -8.69
N CYS A 186 4.52 7.52 -7.36
CA CYS A 186 5.70 7.07 -6.63
C CYS A 186 5.98 5.58 -6.90
N VAL A 187 4.94 4.74 -6.89
CA VAL A 187 5.05 3.31 -7.23
C VAL A 187 5.67 3.10 -8.61
N VAL A 188 5.19 3.82 -9.63
CA VAL A 188 5.73 3.70 -11.01
C VAL A 188 7.21 4.06 -11.05
N LEU A 189 7.62 5.14 -10.38
CA LEU A 189 9.01 5.58 -10.37
C LEU A 189 9.93 4.64 -9.59
N VAL A 190 9.44 4.08 -8.49
CA VAL A 190 10.16 3.04 -7.72
C VAL A 190 10.36 1.82 -8.60
N HIS A 191 9.30 1.32 -9.24
CA HIS A 191 9.41 0.19 -10.16
C HIS A 191 10.37 0.48 -11.31
N HIS A 192 10.27 1.65 -11.93
CA HIS A 192 11.16 2.02 -13.02
C HIS A 192 12.64 2.02 -12.60
N GLU A 193 12.97 2.51 -11.40
CA GLU A 193 14.36 2.51 -10.93
C GLU A 193 14.85 1.11 -10.54
N LEU A 194 13.99 0.26 -9.97
CA LEU A 194 14.35 -1.13 -9.67
C LEU A 194 14.51 -1.97 -10.95
N ASP A 195 13.59 -1.83 -11.91
CA ASP A 195 13.66 -2.49 -13.22
C ASP A 195 14.93 -2.10 -14.00
N ARG A 196 15.46 -0.90 -13.78
CA ARG A 196 16.71 -0.43 -14.42
C ARG A 196 17.97 -1.11 -13.87
N ARG A 197 17.88 -1.76 -12.71
CA ARG A 197 19.02 -2.41 -12.01
C ARG A 197 19.04 -3.92 -12.18
N GLU A 198 17.94 -4.49 -12.66
CA GLU A 198 17.84 -5.89 -13.09
C GLU A 198 18.44 -6.05 -14.49
#